data_AF-A0A2S6QMS2-F1
#
_entry.id   AF-A0A2S6QMS2-F1
#
_cell.length_a   1.000
_cell.length_b   1.000
_cell.length_c   1.000
_cell.angle_alpha   90.00
_cell.angle_beta   90.00
_cell.angle_gamma   90.00
#
_symmetry.space_group_name_H-M   'P 1'
#
loop_
_entity.id
_entity.type
_entity.pdbx_description
1 polymer ?
#
loop_
_entity_poly.entity_id
_entity_poly.type
_entity_poly.pdbx_seq_one_letter_code
_entity_poly.pdbx_strand_id
1 'polypeptide(L)' 'MNNEKIDEASRLIKLALNDYELFLKEINTYNPEKKAEALNWLRNALRYVSKKKKGK' A
#
# COMPACT_ATOMS: atom_id res chain seq x y z
N MET A 1 -18.68 0.34 -6.69
CA MET A 1 -17.51 0.19 -5.78
C MET A 1 -16.26 0.48 -6.61
N ASN A 2 -15.47 1.47 -6.21
CA ASN A 2 -14.45 2.12 -7.03
C ASN A 2 -13.29 1.16 -7.40
N ASN A 3 -13.39 0.51 -8.55
CA ASN A 3 -12.30 -0.31 -9.10
C ASN A 3 -10.99 0.48 -9.22
N GLU A 4 -11.06 1.80 -9.45
CA GLU A 4 -9.90 2.69 -9.52
C GLU A 4 -9.12 2.77 -8.20
N LYS A 5 -9.82 2.80 -7.04
CA LYS A 5 -9.15 2.79 -5.72
C LYS A 5 -8.47 1.45 -5.44
N ILE A 6 -9.08 0.35 -5.89
CA ILE A 6 -8.52 -0.99 -5.73
C ILE A 6 -7.28 -1.16 -6.62
N ASP A 7 -7.33 -0.66 -7.84
CA ASP A 7 -6.21 -0.69 -8.77
C ASP A 7 -5.04 0.17 -8.26
N GLU A 8 -5.33 1.40 -7.81
CA GLU A 8 -4.32 2.30 -7.24
C GLU A 8 -3.66 1.69 -6.00
N ALA A 9 -4.45 1.16 -5.06
CA ALA A 9 -3.93 0.48 -3.88
C ALA A 9 -3.06 -0.73 -4.27
N SER A 10 -3.49 -1.52 -5.25
CA SER A 10 -2.73 -2.68 -5.73
C SER A 10 -1.41 -2.27 -6.39
N ARG A 11 -1.42 -1.20 -7.18
CA ARG A 11 -0.21 -0.63 -7.81
C ARG A 11 0.78 -0.15 -6.74
N LEU A 12 0.30 0.62 -5.75
CA LEU A 12 1.12 1.14 -4.65
C LEU A 12 1.72 0.04 -3.78
N ILE A 13 0.93 -0.99 -3.45
CA ILE A 13 1.42 -2.15 -2.68
C ILE A 13 2.49 -2.89 -3.48
N LYS A 14 2.27 -3.17 -4.77
CA LYS A 14 3.28 -3.81 -5.63
C LYS A 14 4.54 -2.95 -5.73
N LEU A 15 4.40 -1.64 -5.86
CA LEU A 15 5.53 -0.72 -5.88
C LEU A 15 6.32 -0.79 -4.57
N ALA A 16 5.65 -0.71 -3.42
CA ALA A 16 6.30 -0.79 -2.11
C ALA A 16 7.04 -2.12 -1.86
N LEU A 17 6.56 -3.23 -2.46
CA LEU A 17 7.19 -4.55 -2.34
C LEU A 17 8.40 -4.72 -3.27
N ASN A 18 8.37 -4.09 -4.45
CA ASN A 18 9.44 -4.21 -5.46
C ASN A 18 10.51 -3.13 -5.31
N ASP A 19 10.11 -1.88 -5.09
CA ASP A 19 10.96 -0.71 -4.97
C ASP A 19 10.38 0.27 -3.93
N TYR A 20 10.82 0.07 -2.68
CA TYR A 20 10.35 0.85 -1.55
C TYR A 20 10.76 2.33 -1.63
N GLU A 21 11.92 2.64 -2.22
CA GLU A 21 12.39 4.02 -2.37
C GLU A 21 11.52 4.77 -3.37
N LEU A 22 11.17 4.14 -4.50
CA LEU A 22 10.28 4.72 -5.50
C LEU A 22 8.87 4.92 -4.94
N PHE A 23 8.36 3.95 -4.15
CA PHE A 23 7.10 4.11 -3.41
C PHE A 23 7.12 5.35 -2.50
N LEU A 24 8.17 5.53 -1.70
CA LEU A 24 8.31 6.68 -0.81
C LEU A 24 8.34 8.01 -1.58
N LYS A 25 9.07 8.06 -2.70
CA LYS A 25 9.08 9.24 -3.57
C LYS A 25 7.69 9.55 -4.09
N GLU A 26 6.95 8.55 -4.55
CA GLU A 26 5.61 8.74 -5.10
C GLU A 26 4.62 9.25 -4.04
N ILE A 27 4.52 8.60 -2.87
CA ILE A 27 3.58 9.03 -1.81
C ILE A 27 3.97 10.37 -1.17
N ASN A 28 5.23 10.80 -1.29
CA ASN A 28 5.66 12.12 -0.84
C ASN A 28 5.15 13.26 -1.73
N THR A 29 4.75 12.97 -2.97
CA THR A 29 4.09 13.96 -3.86
C THR A 29 2.60 14.13 -3.53
N TYR A 30 2.03 13.23 -2.74
CA TYR A 30 0.61 13.26 -2.39
C TYR A 30 0.30 14.28 -1.29
N ASN A 31 -0.97 14.69 -1.24
CA ASN A 31 -1.46 15.43 -0.08
C ASN A 31 -1.43 14.54 1.19
N PRO A 32 -1.46 15.13 2.39
CA PRO A 32 -1.36 14.38 3.64
C PRO A 32 -2.40 13.27 3.78
N GLU A 33 -3.63 13.51 3.31
CA GLU A 33 -4.73 12.54 3.39
C GLU A 33 -4.48 11.31 2.50
N LYS A 34 -4.11 11.51 1.23
CA LYS A 34 -3.83 10.42 0.29
C LYS A 34 -2.54 9.67 0.67
N LYS A 35 -1.55 10.38 1.20
CA LYS A 35 -0.34 9.75 1.77
C LYS A 35 -0.69 8.82 2.94
N ALA A 36 -1.56 9.27 3.85
CA ALA A 36 -2.05 8.44 4.94
C ALA A 36 -2.86 7.23 4.43
N GLU A 37 -3.69 7.42 3.40
CA GLU A 37 -4.46 6.35 2.75
C GLU A 37 -3.51 5.27 2.16
N ALA A 38 -2.49 5.68 1.41
CA ALA A 38 -1.49 4.79 0.81
C ALA A 38 -0.71 3.97 1.87
N LEU A 39 -0.29 4.63 2.95
CA LEU A 39 0.39 3.96 4.07
C LEU A 39 -0.54 2.97 4.79
N ASN A 40 -1.82 3.32 4.94
CA ASN A 40 -2.81 2.43 5.55
C ASN A 40 -3.08 1.19 4.68
N TRP A 41 -3.13 1.34 3.35
CA TRP A 41 -3.22 0.20 2.43
C TRP A 41 -2.03 -0.75 2.57
N LEU A 42 -0.81 -0.21 2.56
CA LEU A 42 0.40 -1.01 2.74
C LEU A 42 0.39 -1.75 4.10
N ARG A 43 0.04 -1.04 5.18
CA ARG A 43 -0.06 -1.62 6.52
C ARG A 43 -1.07 -2.76 6.59
N ASN A 44 -2.24 -2.59 5.96
CA ASN A 44 -3.26 -3.63 5.92
C ASN A 44 -2.81 -4.85 5.11
N ALA A 45 -2.13 -4.64 3.98
CA ALA A 45 -1.57 -5.71 3.17
C ALA A 45 -0.52 -6.52 3.96
N LEU A 46 0.42 -5.85 4.62
CA LEU A 46 1.43 -6.49 5.46
C LEU A 46 0.79 -7.24 6.64
N ARG A 47 -0.22 -6.66 7.29
CA ARG A 47 -0.96 -7.32 8.37
C ARG A 47 -1.66 -8.59 7.89
N TYR A 48 -2.26 -8.57 6.70
CA TYR A 48 -2.89 -9.75 6.11
C TYR A 48 -1.87 -10.87 5.86
N VAL A 49 -0.73 -10.55 5.26
CA VAL A 49 0.37 -11.51 5.04
C VAL A 49 0.90 -12.06 6.37
N SER A 50 1.09 -11.20 7.37
CA SER A 50 1.56 -11.61 8.70
C SER A 50 0.58 -12.54 9.42
N LYS A 51 -0.74 -12.25 9.36
CA LYS A 51 -1.77 -13.13 9.94
C LYS A 51 -1.84 -14.48 9.24
N LYS A 52 -1.69 -14.52 7.91
CA LYS A 52 -1.63 -15.79 7.16
C LYS A 52 -0.44 -16.68 7.56
N LYS A 53 0.68 -16.11 7.99
CA LYS A 53 1.85 -16.89 8.43
C LYS A 53 1.75 -17.47 9.84
N LYS A 54 0.83 -16.98 10.69
CA LYS A 54 0.67 -17.43 12.09
C LYS A 54 -0.39 -18.53 12.30
N GLY A 55 -1.09 -18.95 11.24
CA GLY A 55 -2.11 -20.01 11.30
C GLY A 55 -1.61 -21.39 10.88
N LYS A 56 -0.32 -21.71 11.07
CA LYS A 56 0.27 -23.00 10.75
C LYS A 56 0.79 -23.67 12.01
#